data_AF-A0A9X6S8J2-F1
#
_entry.id   AF-A0A9X6S8J2-F1
#
_cell.length_a   1.000
_cell.length_b   1.000
_cell.length_c   1.000
_cell.angle_alpha   90.00
_cell.angle_beta   90.00
_cell.angle_gamma   90.00
#
_symmetry.space_group_name_H-M   'P 1'
#
loop_
_entity.id
_entity.type
_entity.pdbx_description
1 polymer ?
#
loop_
_entity_poly.entity_id
_entity_poly.type
_entity_poly.pdbx_seq_one_letter_code
_entity_poly.pdbx_strand_id
1 'polypeptide(L)'
;MTKPYRWYKGEPVIMKRVYYIGNQMFTRLEHFYTKEVIPAVDVHEVKDTREESLEVASDLQDEPKQEEQTQVNKIKFTDTDGNENVFEENSEEYQKFVDDNKLKDEFIGRVLDGKINKHKGFNIERV
;
A
#
# COMPACT_ATOMS: atom_id res chain seq x y z
N MET A 1 -12.90 21.07 26.12
CA MET A 1 -14.10 20.30 25.74
C MET A 1 -13.64 19.01 25.10
N THR A 2 -13.91 17.86 25.72
CA THR A 2 -13.61 16.55 25.14
C THR A 2 -14.50 16.37 23.91
N LYS A 3 -13.90 16.15 22.74
CA LYS A 3 -14.67 15.92 21.50
C LYS A 3 -15.58 14.71 21.75
N PRO A 4 -16.91 14.80 21.52
CA PRO A 4 -17.83 13.70 21.82
C PRO A 4 -17.79 12.58 20.76
N TYR A 5 -16.90 12.70 19.79
CA TYR A 5 -16.73 11.78 18.68
C TYR A 5 -15.25 11.46 18.47
N ARG A 6 -15.01 10.25 17.99
CA ARG A 6 -13.73 9.75 17.50
C ARG A 6 -13.81 9.57 15.99
N TRP A 7 -12.76 9.04 15.39
CA TRP A 7 -12.67 8.81 13.95
C TRP A 7 -12.45 7.34 13.66
N TYR A 8 -13.15 6.84 12.65
CA TYR A 8 -13.01 5.49 12.12
C TYR A 8 -13.12 5.56 10.61
N LYS A 9 -12.09 5.11 9.88
CA LYS A 9 -12.01 5.15 8.40
C LYS A 9 -12.27 6.55 7.83
N GLY A 10 -11.78 7.59 8.50
CA GLY A 10 -11.95 8.97 8.09
C GLY A 10 -13.31 9.58 8.39
N GLU A 11 -14.22 8.85 9.05
CA GLU A 11 -15.54 9.33 9.42
C GLU A 11 -15.69 9.51 10.93
N PRO A 12 -16.42 10.54 11.38
CA PRO A 12 -16.66 10.77 12.80
C PRO A 12 -17.70 9.79 13.35
N VAL A 13 -17.35 9.14 14.46
CA VAL A 13 -18.12 8.08 15.11
C VAL A 13 -18.23 8.31 16.61
N ILE A 14 -19.28 7.76 17.22
CA ILE A 14 -19.48 7.72 18.67
C ILE A 14 -19.25 6.28 19.14
N MET A 15 -18.27 6.08 20.01
CA MET A 15 -18.09 4.79 20.68
C MET A 15 -19.21 4.58 21.69
N LYS A 16 -19.86 3.41 21.61
CA LYS A 16 -20.89 2.99 22.55
C LYS A 16 -20.27 2.00 23.55
N ARG A 17 -20.74 0.75 23.53
CA ARG A 17 -20.34 -0.28 24.48
C ARG A 17 -19.15 -1.06 23.94
N VAL A 18 -18.09 -1.14 24.76
CA VAL A 18 -16.95 -2.02 24.55
C VAL A 18 -17.26 -3.41 25.10
N TYR A 19 -16.87 -4.46 24.39
CA TYR A 19 -17.02 -5.85 24.78
C TYR A 19 -15.83 -6.68 24.26
N TYR A 20 -15.62 -7.87 24.82
CA TYR A 20 -14.47 -8.72 24.49
C TYR A 20 -14.92 -9.96 23.73
N ILE A 21 -14.17 -10.33 22.69
CA ILE A 21 -14.29 -11.64 22.03
C ILE A 21 -12.89 -12.25 22.00
N GLY A 22 -12.70 -13.35 22.73
CA GLY A 22 -11.37 -13.92 22.94
C GLY A 22 -10.45 -12.94 23.64
N ASN A 23 -9.29 -12.64 23.03
CA ASN A 23 -8.29 -11.70 23.56
C ASN A 23 -8.39 -10.30 22.93
N GLN A 24 -9.42 -10.05 22.12
CA GLN A 24 -9.61 -8.81 21.36
C GLN A 24 -10.75 -7.96 21.93
N MET A 25 -10.59 -6.64 21.88
CA MET A 25 -11.55 -5.65 22.36
C MET A 25 -12.32 -5.05 21.19
N PHE A 26 -13.63 -5.21 21.22
CA PHE A 26 -14.54 -4.68 20.20
C PHE A 26 -15.44 -3.62 20.80
N THR A 27 -15.91 -2.71 19.95
CA THR A 27 -16.89 -1.71 20.31
C THR A 27 -17.97 -1.61 19.25
N ARG A 28 -19.15 -1.19 19.70
CA ARG A 28 -20.20 -0.72 18.81
C ARG A 28 -19.97 0.76 18.51
N LEU A 29 -19.87 1.11 17.24
CA LEU A 29 -19.81 2.49 16.77
C LEU A 29 -21.17 2.93 16.25
N GLU A 30 -21.40 4.24 16.33
CA GLU A 30 -22.51 4.92 15.69
C GLU A 30 -21.96 6.11 14.90
N HIS A 31 -22.21 6.16 13.60
CA HIS A 31 -21.81 7.31 12.77
C HIS A 31 -22.45 8.58 13.30
N PHE A 32 -21.64 9.62 13.46
CA PHE A 32 -22.08 10.87 14.09
C PHE A 32 -23.22 11.52 13.30
N TYR A 33 -23.13 11.52 11.97
CA TYR A 33 -24.08 12.15 11.05
C TYR A 33 -25.26 11.24 10.67
N THR A 34 -24.99 10.01 10.23
CA THR A 34 -26.02 9.12 9.66
C THR A 34 -26.77 8.32 10.72
N LYS A 35 -26.28 8.27 11.96
CA LYS A 35 -26.76 7.39 13.03
C LYS A 35 -26.71 5.90 12.67
N GLU A 36 -26.00 5.55 11.62
CA GLU A 36 -25.76 4.17 11.23
C GLU A 36 -24.87 3.49 12.28
N VAL A 37 -25.16 2.22 12.54
CA VAL A 37 -24.53 1.47 13.62
C VAL A 37 -23.59 0.44 13.04
N ILE A 38 -22.34 0.44 13.52
CA ILE A 38 -21.35 -0.60 13.24
C ILE A 38 -21.19 -1.46 14.49
N PRO A 39 -21.63 -2.73 14.50
CA PRO A 39 -21.81 -3.49 15.74
C PRO A 39 -20.51 -4.06 16.34
N ALA A 40 -19.44 -4.24 15.55
CA ALA A 40 -18.22 -4.94 15.98
C ALA A 40 -16.96 -4.36 15.30
N VAL A 41 -16.41 -3.31 15.89
CA VAL A 41 -15.15 -2.68 15.42
C VAL A 41 -14.08 -2.84 16.47
N ASP A 42 -12.86 -3.20 16.06
CA ASP A 42 -11.75 -3.27 17.01
C ASP A 42 -11.50 -1.85 17.58
N VAL A 43 -11.42 -1.75 18.91
CA VAL A 43 -11.20 -0.46 19.56
C VAL A 43 -9.91 0.24 19.11
N HIS A 44 -8.90 -0.50 18.65
CA HIS A 44 -7.62 0.03 18.17
C HIS A 44 -7.72 0.68 16.78
N GLU A 45 -8.76 0.36 16.01
CA GLU A 45 -9.06 1.01 14.72
C GLU A 45 -9.75 2.38 14.90
N VAL A 46 -10.19 2.70 16.12
CA VAL A 46 -10.88 3.94 16.44
C VAL A 46 -9.89 4.96 16.99
N LYS A 47 -9.70 6.08 16.28
CA LYS A 47 -8.64 7.06 16.56
C LYS A 47 -9.20 8.40 17.03
N ASP A 48 -8.35 9.21 17.65
CA ASP A 48 -8.74 10.53 18.15
C ASP A 48 -8.70 11.62 17.05
N THR A 49 -7.95 11.38 15.97
CA THR A 49 -7.87 12.27 14.79
C THR A 49 -8.32 11.56 13.51
N ARG A 50 -8.72 12.36 12.50
CA ARG A 50 -9.20 11.85 11.21
C ARG A 50 -8.07 11.19 10.44
N GLU A 51 -6.90 11.81 10.50
CA GLU A 51 -5.68 11.42 9.83
C GLU A 51 -5.25 10.01 10.28
N GLU A 52 -5.14 9.77 11.59
CA GLU A 52 -4.84 8.45 12.14
C GLU A 52 -5.88 7.39 11.76
N SER A 53 -7.16 7.78 11.60
CA SER A 53 -8.23 6.82 11.24
C SER A 53 -8.25 6.46 9.76
N LEU A 54 -7.63 7.29 8.92
CA LEU A 54 -7.42 7.03 7.49
C LEU A 54 -6.17 6.19 7.27
N GLU A 55 -5.24 6.18 8.23
CA GLU A 55 -4.12 5.25 8.30
C GLU A 55 -4.61 3.85 8.72
N VAL A 56 -5.29 3.15 7.81
CA VAL A 56 -5.54 1.71 7.98
C VAL A 56 -4.25 0.95 7.63
N ALA A 57 -3.48 0.65 8.67
CA ALA A 57 -2.59 -0.49 8.84
C ALA A 57 -1.74 -0.92 7.61
N SER A 58 -0.70 -0.14 7.30
CA SER A 58 0.59 -0.77 6.96
C SER A 58 1.23 -1.19 8.28
N ASP A 59 1.62 -2.46 8.38
CA ASP A 59 2.33 -3.15 9.48
C ASP A 59 1.47 -3.86 10.55
N LEU A 60 1.35 -5.20 10.42
CA LEU A 60 1.98 -6.18 11.34
C LEU A 60 1.87 -7.64 10.82
N GLN A 61 3.03 -8.20 10.44
CA GLN A 61 3.51 -9.61 10.48
C GLN A 61 2.82 -10.76 9.70
N ASP A 62 3.65 -11.36 8.82
CA ASP A 62 3.71 -12.72 8.23
C ASP A 62 2.54 -13.28 7.35
N GLU A 63 2.77 -13.23 6.01
CA GLU A 63 2.25 -13.99 4.83
C GLU A 63 0.80 -14.55 4.76
N PRO A 64 0.16 -14.67 3.56
CA PRO A 64 0.49 -14.16 2.23
C PRO A 64 -0.50 -13.06 1.76
N LYS A 65 0.00 -11.91 1.29
CA LYS A 65 -0.84 -10.84 0.71
C LYS A 65 -1.42 -11.30 -0.63
N GLN A 66 -2.73 -11.50 -0.66
CA GLN A 66 -3.47 -11.65 -1.90
C GLN A 66 -3.62 -10.27 -2.54
N GLU A 67 -3.16 -10.20 -3.79
CA GLU A 67 -2.97 -9.05 -4.66
C GLU A 67 -4.15 -8.06 -4.66
N GLU A 68 -3.86 -6.83 -4.24
CA GLU A 68 -4.52 -5.67 -4.79
C GLU A 68 -4.11 -5.60 -6.27
N GLN A 69 -5.07 -5.72 -7.19
CA GLN A 69 -4.86 -5.47 -8.63
C GLN A 69 -4.59 -3.97 -8.85
N THR A 70 -3.44 -3.53 -8.35
CA THR A 70 -2.78 -2.32 -8.79
C THR A 70 -2.40 -2.59 -10.24
N GLN A 71 -2.73 -1.68 -11.15
CA GLN A 71 -2.31 -1.77 -12.53
C GLN A 71 -0.78 -1.86 -12.56
N VAL A 72 -0.25 -3.08 -12.67
CA VAL A 72 1.17 -3.35 -12.43
C VAL A 72 1.92 -2.81 -13.63
N ASN A 73 2.63 -1.69 -13.45
CA ASN A 73 3.51 -1.17 -14.48
C ASN A 73 4.57 -2.24 -14.76
N LYS A 74 4.56 -2.78 -15.97
CA LYS A 74 5.58 -3.73 -16.40
C LYS A 74 6.70 -2.96 -17.05
N ILE A 75 7.93 -3.29 -16.66
CA ILE A 75 9.14 -2.75 -17.25
C ILE A 75 9.80 -3.87 -18.05
N LYS A 76 10.03 -3.59 -19.32
CA LYS A 76 10.76 -4.45 -20.23
C LYS A 76 12.20 -3.95 -20.36
N PHE A 77 13.13 -4.87 -20.14
CA PHE A 77 14.55 -4.71 -20.36
C PHE A 77 14.94 -5.51 -21.61
N THR A 78 15.45 -4.83 -22.62
CA THR A 78 15.98 -5.48 -23.82
C THR A 78 17.50 -5.30 -23.85
N ASP A 79 18.23 -6.42 -23.85
CA ASP A 79 19.69 -6.41 -24.01
C ASP A 79 20.10 -6.07 -25.45
N THR A 80 21.37 -5.70 -25.64
CA THR A 80 22.05 -5.56 -26.91
C THR A 80 21.96 -6.80 -27.83
N ASP A 81 21.85 -8.00 -27.25
CA ASP A 81 21.64 -9.25 -27.98
C ASP A 81 20.17 -9.50 -28.39
N GLY A 82 19.25 -8.60 -28.01
CA GLY A 82 17.81 -8.73 -28.30
C GLY A 82 17.05 -9.61 -27.31
N ASN A 83 17.67 -10.00 -26.20
CA ASN A 83 17.01 -10.75 -25.13
C ASN A 83 16.08 -9.81 -24.34
N GLU A 84 14.81 -10.18 -24.28
CA GLU A 84 13.75 -9.40 -23.64
C GLU A 84 13.39 -10.01 -22.29
N ASN A 85 13.49 -9.22 -21.23
CA ASN A 85 13.06 -9.60 -19.89
C ASN A 85 12.02 -8.60 -19.40
N VAL A 86 10.82 -9.08 -19.07
CA VAL A 86 9.73 -8.24 -18.59
C VAL A 86 9.51 -8.53 -17.13
N PHE A 87 9.61 -7.49 -16.31
CA PHE A 87 9.42 -7.58 -14.88
C PHE A 87 8.34 -6.60 -14.45
N GLU A 88 7.70 -6.89 -13.33
CA GLU A 88 6.81 -5.93 -12.68
C GLU A 88 7.67 -4.94 -11.89
N GLU A 89 7.41 -3.63 -12.02
CA GLU A 89 8.21 -2.52 -11.43
C GLU A 89 8.42 -2.67 -9.91
N ASN A 90 7.55 -3.43 -9.22
CA ASN A 90 7.60 -3.69 -7.79
C ASN A 90 7.87 -5.18 -7.43
N SER A 91 8.29 -6.00 -8.39
CA SER A 91 8.59 -7.41 -8.12
C SER A 91 9.97 -7.60 -7.50
N GLU A 92 10.12 -8.61 -6.64
CA GLU A 92 11.44 -9.04 -6.15
C GLU A 92 12.36 -9.46 -7.30
N GLU A 93 11.79 -10.00 -8.38
CA GLU A 93 12.52 -10.38 -9.59
C GLU A 93 13.11 -9.15 -10.32
N TYR A 94 12.37 -8.04 -10.37
CA TYR A 94 12.88 -6.76 -10.87
C TYR A 94 14.08 -6.29 -10.03
N GLN A 95 13.92 -6.23 -8.71
CA GLN A 95 14.97 -5.73 -7.83
C GLN A 95 16.23 -6.60 -7.93
N LYS A 96 16.06 -7.93 -7.97
CA LYS A 96 17.15 -8.87 -8.15
C LYS A 96 17.83 -8.71 -9.51
N PHE A 97 17.08 -8.52 -10.59
CA PHE A 97 17.65 -8.28 -11.93
C PHE A 97 18.44 -6.97 -11.98
N VAL A 98 17.93 -5.91 -11.35
CA VAL A 98 18.60 -4.61 -11.22
C VAL A 98 19.91 -4.77 -10.45
N ASP A 99 19.91 -5.49 -9.32
CA ASP A 99 21.09 -5.73 -8.50
C ASP A 99 22.13 -6.62 -9.20
N ASP A 100 21.70 -7.73 -9.81
CA ASP A 100 22.57 -8.68 -10.53
C ASP A 100 23.28 -7.99 -11.71
N ASN A 101 22.58 -7.11 -12.41
CA ASN A 101 23.13 -6.33 -13.53
C ASN A 101 23.77 -5.00 -13.08
N LYS A 102 23.80 -4.70 -11.77
CA LYS A 102 24.32 -3.46 -11.18
C LYS A 102 23.72 -2.22 -11.84
N LEU A 103 22.44 -2.31 -12.20
CA LEU A 103 21.65 -1.19 -12.65
C LEU A 103 21.35 -0.30 -11.43
N LYS A 104 21.10 0.98 -11.69
CA LYS A 104 20.82 1.96 -10.65
C LYS A 104 19.43 2.50 -10.94
N ASP A 105 18.54 2.47 -9.97
CA ASP A 105 17.15 2.92 -10.14
C ASP A 105 17.06 4.35 -10.68
N GLU A 106 17.96 5.22 -10.23
CA GLU A 106 18.06 6.60 -10.73
C GLU A 106 18.28 6.66 -12.25
N PHE A 107 19.10 5.76 -12.81
CA PHE A 107 19.34 5.70 -14.25
C PHE A 107 18.21 4.99 -14.98
N ILE A 108 17.60 3.97 -14.38
CA ILE A 108 16.42 3.31 -14.94
C ILE A 108 15.28 4.33 -15.11
N GLY A 109 14.99 5.12 -14.09
CA GLY A 109 14.00 6.19 -14.16
C GLY A 109 14.33 7.25 -15.22
N ARG A 110 15.61 7.60 -15.40
CA ARG A 110 16.02 8.51 -16.48
C ARG A 110 15.85 7.90 -17.88
N VAL A 111 15.98 6.58 -18.05
CA VAL A 111 15.68 5.90 -19.32
C VAL A 111 14.18 5.92 -19.59
N LEU A 112 13.37 5.58 -18.58
CA LEU A 112 11.90 5.60 -18.68
C LEU A 112 11.33 7.01 -18.94
N ASP A 113 11.96 8.05 -18.38
CA ASP A 113 11.65 9.46 -18.66
C ASP A 113 12.10 9.92 -20.06
N GLY A 114 12.80 9.08 -20.83
CA GLY A 114 13.37 9.43 -22.13
C GLY A 114 14.53 10.42 -22.07
N LYS A 115 15.10 10.66 -20.88
CA LYS A 115 16.27 11.56 -20.68
C LYS A 115 17.56 10.91 -21.17
N ILE A 116 17.63 9.59 -21.17
CA ILE A 116 18.73 8.79 -21.71
C ILE A 116 18.17 7.59 -22.47
N ASN A 117 18.86 7.16 -23.54
CA ASN A 117 18.33 6.09 -24.41
C ASN A 117 18.56 4.68 -23.85
N LYS A 118 19.65 4.46 -23.09
CA LYS A 118 20.06 3.14 -22.60
C LYS A 118 20.80 3.28 -21.28
N HIS A 119 20.70 2.26 -20.43
CA HIS A 119 21.52 2.12 -19.23
C HIS A 119 22.25 0.79 -19.25
N LYS A 120 23.58 0.81 -19.17
CA LYS A 120 24.44 -0.39 -19.13
C LYS A 120 24.22 -1.40 -20.27
N GLY A 121 23.78 -0.95 -21.44
CA GLY A 121 23.50 -1.81 -22.60
C GLY A 121 22.04 -2.22 -22.74
N PHE A 122 21.23 -2.03 -21.69
CA PHE A 122 19.81 -2.32 -21.70
C PHE A 122 18.99 -1.14 -22.23
N ASN A 123 18.07 -1.44 -23.16
CA ASN A 123 16.93 -0.59 -23.47
C ASN A 123 15.83 -0.87 -22.44
N ILE A 124 15.22 0.17 -21.87
CA ILE A 124 14.25 0.01 -20.79
C ILE A 124 12.97 0.75 -21.18
N GLU A 125 11.86 0.03 -21.23
CA GLU A 125 10.58 0.57 -21.70
C GLU A 125 9.44 0.11 -20.79
N ARG A 126 8.44 0.96 -20.58
CA ARG A 126 7.22 0.61 -19.85
C ARG A 126 6.22 -0.01 -20.83
N VAL A 127 5.62 -1.15 -20.46
CA VAL A 127 4.72 -1.96 -21.31
C VAL A 127 3.39 -2.22 -20.62
#